data_AF-A0A2T2ZS15-F1
#
_entry.id   AF-A0A2T2ZS15-F1
#
_cell.length_a   1.000
_cell.length_b   1.000
_cell.length_c   1.000
_cell.angle_alpha   90.00
_cell.angle_beta   90.00
_cell.angle_gamma   90.00
#
_symmetry.space_group_name_H-M   'P 1'
#
loop_
_entity.id
_entity.type
_entity.pdbx_description
1 polymer ?
#
loop_
_entity_poly.entity_id
_entity_poly.type
_entity_poly.pdbx_seq_one_letter_code
_entity_poly.pdbx_strand_id
1 'polypeptide(L)'
;MLLDKYTLAKDFEKLLTFHNSSTSSAPASYIKRVNQSMTRVDPLLKTLQVRPSPPEGLVQAYLIHIGDRSDVNFKKILELKGVRKQEHAHLLELFAIHRDGTGAGKQLVDSSSLLTPLVLTTASALGSTGLPGMNLPGGPGSAGLQGRFDAASLGERLLSAARDASDRLGTPTPQGPAGALGDKATINDNLKNIGKFFRRDIGVRFGKRDITPTGGGLGGDDHHG
;
A
#
# COMPACT_ATOMS: atom_id res chain seq x y z
N MET A 1 6.03 23.35 -7.38
CA MET A 1 5.81 21.92 -7.08
C MET A 1 5.14 21.66 -5.73
N LEU A 2 5.64 22.19 -4.60
CA LEU A 2 4.95 22.03 -3.30
C LEU A 2 3.58 22.75 -3.28
N LEU A 3 3.51 23.94 -3.89
CA LEU A 3 2.26 24.66 -4.09
C LEU A 3 1.27 23.84 -4.93
N ASP A 4 1.74 23.27 -6.04
CA ASP A 4 0.90 22.45 -6.94
C ASP A 4 0.32 21.23 -6.22
N LYS A 5 1.13 20.55 -5.40
CA LYS A 5 0.66 19.45 -4.54
C LYS A 5 -0.44 19.91 -3.59
N TYR A 6 -0.27 21.08 -2.96
CA TYR A 6 -1.29 21.63 -2.06
C TYR A 6 -2.58 21.95 -2.80
N THR A 7 -2.50 22.63 -3.95
CA THR A 7 -3.65 22.98 -4.78
C THR A 7 -4.40 21.73 -5.22
N LEU A 8 -3.69 20.73 -5.77
CA LEU A 8 -4.30 19.46 -6.19
C LEU A 8 -4.96 18.70 -5.04
N ALA A 9 -4.31 18.66 -3.87
CA ALA A 9 -4.90 18.02 -2.69
C ALA A 9 -6.22 18.70 -2.29
N LYS A 10 -6.26 20.04 -2.31
CA LYS A 10 -7.45 20.83 -1.97
C LYS A 10 -8.56 20.68 -3.00
N ASP A 11 -8.22 20.60 -4.28
CA ASP A 11 -9.20 20.41 -5.34
C ASP A 11 -9.80 19.00 -5.30
N PHE A 12 -8.97 17.97 -5.07
CA PHE A 12 -9.48 16.61 -4.90
C PHE A 12 -10.38 16.47 -3.68
N GLU A 13 -10.07 17.11 -2.55
CA GLU A 13 -10.97 17.11 -1.38
C GLU A 13 -12.36 17.66 -1.71
N LYS A 14 -12.47 18.62 -2.63
CA LYS A 14 -13.73 19.24 -3.05
C LYS A 14 -14.43 18.51 -4.21
N LEU A 15 -13.71 17.65 -4.93
CA LEU A 15 -14.20 17.02 -6.16
C LEU A 15 -15.53 16.28 -6.00
N LEU A 16 -15.67 15.48 -4.94
CA LEU A 16 -16.91 14.72 -4.70
C LEU A 16 -18.10 15.59 -4.27
N THR A 17 -17.84 16.78 -3.74
CA THR A 17 -18.90 17.73 -3.36
C THR A 17 -19.66 18.22 -4.60
N PHE A 18 -19.05 18.22 -5.78
CA PHE A 18 -19.73 18.53 -7.05
C PHE A 18 -20.63 17.39 -7.56
N HIS A 19 -20.34 16.14 -7.19
CA HIS A 19 -21.12 14.98 -7.62
C HIS A 19 -22.31 14.69 -6.69
N ASN A 20 -22.24 15.11 -5.42
CA ASN A 20 -23.34 14.97 -4.48
C ASN A 20 -23.75 16.33 -3.91
N SER A 21 -24.60 17.07 -4.64
CA SER A 21 -25.07 18.41 -4.27
C SER A 21 -25.87 18.46 -2.97
N SER A 22 -26.28 17.30 -2.42
CA SER A 22 -27.04 17.19 -1.18
C SER A 22 -26.19 17.33 0.09
N THR A 23 -24.87 17.12 0.00
CA THR A 23 -23.96 17.14 1.14
C THR A 23 -22.91 18.24 0.97
N SER A 24 -22.82 19.16 1.93
CA SER A 24 -21.87 20.30 1.91
C SER A 24 -20.40 19.90 2.05
N SER A 25 -20.10 18.63 2.38
CA SER A 25 -18.73 18.11 2.50
C SER A 25 -18.60 16.71 1.92
N ALA A 26 -17.44 16.42 1.33
CA ALA A 26 -17.11 15.10 0.83
C ALA A 26 -17.00 14.07 1.98
N PRO A 27 -17.28 12.78 1.71
CA PRO A 27 -17.16 11.73 2.72
C PRO A 27 -15.76 11.65 3.33
N ALA A 28 -15.68 11.51 4.67
CA ALA A 28 -14.40 11.48 5.38
C ALA A 28 -13.47 10.34 4.93
N SER A 29 -14.02 9.20 4.50
CA SER A 29 -13.25 8.08 3.93
C SER A 29 -12.53 8.44 2.63
N TYR A 30 -13.18 9.26 1.80
CA TYR A 30 -12.59 9.77 0.57
C TYR A 30 -11.48 10.78 0.87
N ILE A 31 -11.73 11.75 1.75
CA ILE A 31 -10.73 12.74 2.18
C ILE A 31 -9.49 12.02 2.75
N LYS A 32 -9.68 10.98 3.56
CA LYS A 32 -8.58 10.14 4.05
C LYS A 32 -7.79 9.47 2.91
N ARG A 33 -8.47 8.94 1.89
CA ARG A 33 -7.81 8.33 0.73
C ARG A 33 -7.04 9.35 -0.10
N VAL A 34 -7.61 10.52 -0.36
CA VAL A 34 -6.94 11.63 -1.04
C VAL A 34 -5.67 12.02 -0.29
N ASN A 35 -5.78 12.26 1.01
CA ASN A 35 -4.63 12.60 1.85
C ASN A 35 -3.57 11.48 1.83
N GLN A 36 -3.98 10.21 1.99
CA GLN A 36 -3.05 9.08 1.90
C GLN A 36 -2.33 9.00 0.54
N SER A 37 -3.03 9.30 -0.56
CA SER A 37 -2.42 9.34 -1.90
C SER A 37 -1.44 10.50 -2.04
N MET A 38 -1.79 11.68 -1.52
CA MET A 38 -0.98 12.89 -1.60
C MET A 38 0.26 12.86 -0.70
N THR A 39 0.22 12.14 0.41
CA THR A 39 1.40 11.93 1.26
C THR A 39 2.51 11.16 0.54
N ARG A 40 2.16 10.27 -0.40
CA ARG A 40 3.16 9.52 -1.19
C ARG A 40 3.96 10.40 -2.15
N VAL A 41 3.44 11.57 -2.48
CA VAL A 41 4.09 12.54 -3.38
C VAL A 41 5.20 13.31 -2.66
N ASP A 42 5.13 13.44 -1.33
CA ASP A 42 6.10 14.22 -0.55
C ASP A 42 7.54 13.71 -0.67
N PRO A 43 7.82 12.40 -0.50
CA PRO A 43 9.17 11.87 -0.70
C PRO A 43 9.72 12.16 -2.10
N LEU A 44 8.91 11.97 -3.14
CA LEU A 44 9.30 12.20 -4.53
C LEU A 44 9.71 13.64 -4.76
N LEU A 45 8.83 14.57 -4.38
CA LEU A 45 9.10 15.99 -4.57
C LEU A 45 10.34 16.43 -3.79
N LYS A 46 10.53 15.93 -2.56
CA LYS A 46 11.72 16.26 -1.78
C LYS A 46 13.01 15.74 -2.44
N THR A 47 13.03 14.50 -2.90
CA THR A 47 14.19 13.92 -3.60
C THR A 47 14.49 14.63 -4.93
N LEU A 48 13.46 14.95 -5.72
CA LEU A 48 13.63 15.63 -7.01
C LEU A 48 14.08 17.09 -6.87
N GLN A 49 13.67 17.78 -5.81
CA GLN A 49 14.04 19.17 -5.55
C GLN A 49 15.50 19.35 -5.10
N VAL A 50 16.22 18.28 -4.75
CA VAL A 50 17.63 18.38 -4.37
C VAL A 50 18.46 18.75 -5.59
N ARG A 51 19.36 19.73 -5.44
CA ARG A 51 20.26 20.15 -6.52
C ARG A 51 21.08 18.93 -7.00
N PRO A 52 21.27 18.76 -8.32
CA PRO A 52 22.00 17.61 -8.87
C PRO A 52 23.51 17.65 -8.59
N SER A 53 24.04 18.81 -8.19
CA SER A 53 25.44 18.98 -7.77
C SER A 53 25.49 19.36 -6.29
N PRO A 54 26.25 18.64 -5.46
CA PRO A 54 27.09 17.48 -5.79
C PRO A 54 26.26 16.19 -6.03
N PRO A 55 26.76 15.21 -6.81
CA PRO A 55 26.02 14.01 -7.21
C PRO A 55 25.59 13.14 -6.02
N GLU A 56 26.37 13.14 -4.94
CA GLU A 56 26.08 12.43 -3.68
C GLU A 56 24.82 12.97 -3.00
N GLY A 57 24.50 14.26 -3.20
CA GLY A 57 23.32 14.87 -2.60
C GLY A 57 22.02 14.22 -3.06
N LEU A 58 21.95 13.78 -4.32
CA LEU A 58 20.78 13.07 -4.84
C LEU A 58 20.65 11.66 -4.25
N VAL A 59 21.76 10.94 -4.14
CA VAL A 59 21.81 9.60 -3.55
C VAL A 59 21.34 9.65 -2.09
N GLN A 60 21.85 10.60 -1.31
CA GLN A 60 21.45 10.78 0.08
C GLN A 60 19.98 11.18 0.19
N ALA A 61 19.50 12.08 -0.65
CA ALA A 61 18.09 12.48 -0.66
C ALA A 61 17.14 11.32 -0.99
N TYR A 62 17.58 10.39 -1.85
CA TYR A 62 16.83 9.16 -2.14
C TYR A 62 16.76 8.26 -0.90
N LEU A 63 17.90 7.99 -0.27
CA LEU A 63 17.99 7.13 0.91
C LEU A 63 17.24 7.70 2.13
N ILE A 64 17.19 9.02 2.28
CA ILE A 64 16.50 9.68 3.40
C ILE A 64 14.99 9.70 3.19
N HIS A 65 14.52 9.98 1.97
CA HIS A 65 13.10 10.23 1.71
C HIS A 65 12.34 9.00 1.20
N ILE A 66 12.91 8.25 0.25
CA ILE A 66 12.31 7.02 -0.30
C ILE A 66 12.79 5.81 0.49
N GLY A 67 14.10 5.74 0.73
CA GLY A 67 14.69 4.82 1.69
C GLY A 67 14.54 3.34 1.36
N ASP A 68 14.67 2.97 0.08
CA ASP A 68 14.72 1.57 -0.32
C ASP A 68 16.07 1.16 -0.94
N ARG A 69 16.27 -0.15 -1.10
CA ARG A 69 17.50 -0.76 -1.61
C ARG A 69 17.48 -1.05 -3.11
N SER A 70 16.38 -0.72 -3.81
CA SER A 70 16.11 -1.18 -5.17
C SER A 70 16.78 -0.31 -6.23
N ASP A 71 17.74 -0.90 -6.95
CA ASP A 71 18.41 -0.26 -8.09
C ASP A 71 17.42 0.12 -9.21
N VAL A 72 16.35 -0.66 -9.38
CA VAL A 72 15.29 -0.38 -10.37
C VAL A 72 14.55 0.91 -9.99
N ASN A 73 14.23 1.07 -8.71
CA ASN A 73 13.54 2.24 -8.20
C ASN A 73 14.44 3.49 -8.26
N PHE A 74 15.71 3.34 -7.92
CA PHE A 74 16.67 4.43 -8.03
C PHE A 74 16.82 4.91 -9.49
N LYS A 75 16.94 4.00 -10.46
CA LYS A 75 16.96 4.34 -11.91
C LYS A 75 15.73 5.12 -12.34
N LYS A 76 14.53 4.74 -11.91
CA LYS A 76 13.30 5.49 -12.20
C LYS A 76 13.37 6.93 -11.69
N ILE A 77 13.97 7.17 -10.52
CA ILE A 77 14.17 8.52 -10.00
C ILE A 77 15.19 9.30 -10.83
N LEU A 78 16.27 8.67 -11.30
CA LEU A 78 17.23 9.31 -12.21
C LEU A 78 16.57 9.75 -13.53
N GLU A 79 15.72 8.89 -14.09
CA GLU A 79 14.94 9.18 -15.30
C GLU A 79 13.94 10.31 -15.06
N LEU A 80 13.18 10.24 -13.97
CA LEU A 80 12.20 11.26 -13.61
C LEU A 80 12.85 12.62 -13.34
N LYS A 81 14.06 12.62 -12.79
CA LYS A 81 14.87 13.82 -12.58
C LYS A 81 15.49 14.37 -13.87
N GLY A 82 15.57 13.57 -14.93
CA GLY A 82 16.19 13.95 -16.20
C GLY A 82 17.73 13.93 -16.16
N VAL A 83 18.32 13.08 -15.32
CA VAL A 83 19.79 12.88 -15.28
C VAL A 83 20.25 12.23 -16.59
N ARG A 84 21.37 12.67 -17.16
CA ARG A 84 21.88 12.12 -18.42
C ARG A 84 22.33 10.67 -18.24
N LYS A 85 22.10 9.83 -19.25
CA LYS A 85 22.45 8.39 -19.22
C LYS A 85 23.92 8.12 -18.89
N GLN A 86 24.83 8.98 -19.33
CA GLN A 86 26.27 8.87 -19.05
C GLN A 86 26.60 8.97 -17.54
N GLU A 87 25.76 9.66 -16.76
CA GLU A 87 25.97 9.88 -15.32
C GLU A 87 25.31 8.77 -14.47
N HIS A 88 24.42 7.97 -15.06
CA HIS A 88 23.66 6.95 -14.32
C HIS A 88 24.57 5.87 -13.72
N ALA A 89 25.59 5.44 -14.46
CA ALA A 89 26.53 4.41 -13.98
C ALA A 89 27.25 4.86 -12.71
N HIS A 90 27.77 6.09 -12.71
CA HIS A 90 28.46 6.68 -11.56
C HIS A 90 27.52 6.86 -10.35
N LEU A 91 26.30 7.33 -10.57
CA LEU A 91 25.31 7.50 -9.48
C LEU A 91 24.84 6.17 -8.89
N LEU A 92 24.76 5.11 -9.70
CA LEU A 92 24.43 3.76 -9.23
C LEU A 92 25.55 3.18 -8.37
N GLU A 93 26.81 3.43 -8.73
CA GLU A 93 27.95 3.06 -7.91
C GLU A 93 27.92 3.79 -6.55
N LEU A 94 27.72 5.11 -6.57
CA LEU A 94 27.55 5.90 -5.35
C LEU A 94 26.36 5.39 -4.51
N PHE A 95 25.24 5.05 -5.14
CA PHE A 95 24.09 4.48 -4.46
C PHE A 95 24.42 3.15 -3.78
N ALA A 96 25.10 2.22 -4.45
CA ALA A 96 25.52 0.96 -3.87
C ALA A 96 26.43 1.18 -2.64
N ILE A 97 27.41 2.08 -2.75
CA ILE A 97 28.32 2.42 -1.65
C ILE A 97 27.54 2.99 -0.45
N HIS A 98 26.61 3.92 -0.68
CA HIS A 98 25.86 4.57 0.40
C HIS A 98 24.75 3.69 0.99
N ARG A 99 24.17 2.78 0.20
CA ARG A 99 23.15 1.82 0.63
C ARG A 99 23.73 0.77 1.57
N ASP A 100 24.94 0.30 1.27
CA ASP A 100 25.60 -0.77 2.03
C ASP A 100 26.53 -0.20 3.13
N GLY A 101 26.83 1.10 3.09
CA GLY A 101 27.52 1.82 4.15
C GLY A 101 26.65 2.02 5.40
N THR A 102 27.30 2.00 6.57
CA THR A 102 26.72 2.16 7.93
C THR A 102 26.05 3.52 8.21
N GLY A 103 25.96 4.43 7.23
CA GLY A 103 25.40 5.78 7.36
C GLY A 103 23.88 5.88 7.19
N ALA A 104 23.23 4.85 6.65
CA ALA A 104 21.76 4.77 6.62
C ALA A 104 21.27 4.27 7.99
N GLY A 105 21.30 5.13 9.02
CA GLY A 105 20.84 4.81 10.39
C GLY A 105 19.36 4.45 10.53
N LYS A 106 18.69 4.14 9.41
CA LYS A 106 17.29 3.76 9.27
C LYS A 106 17.26 2.49 8.42
N GLN A 107 16.70 1.41 8.95
CA GLN A 107 16.55 0.15 8.23
C GLN A 107 15.85 0.41 6.88
N LEU A 108 16.61 0.33 5.78
CA LEU A 108 16.10 0.52 4.43
C LEU A 108 15.24 -0.68 4.05
N VAL A 109 14.10 -0.43 3.42
CA VAL A 109 13.22 -1.50 2.91
C VAL A 109 13.81 -2.05 1.61
N ASP A 110 13.61 -3.33 1.30
CA ASP A 110 14.15 -3.91 0.06
C ASP A 110 13.63 -3.20 -1.20
N SER A 111 12.34 -2.88 -1.23
CA SER A 111 11.73 -2.09 -2.30
C SER A 111 10.49 -1.34 -1.79
N SER A 112 10.37 -0.07 -2.16
CA SER A 112 9.21 0.75 -1.84
C SER A 112 8.15 0.69 -2.94
N SER A 113 6.88 0.52 -2.55
CA SER A 113 5.75 0.55 -3.50
C SER A 113 5.39 1.96 -3.97
N LEU A 114 6.08 3.00 -3.49
CA LEU A 114 5.90 4.39 -3.91
C LEU A 114 6.14 4.57 -5.42
N LEU A 115 7.03 3.77 -6.03
CA LEU A 115 7.35 3.84 -7.45
C LEU A 115 6.67 2.76 -8.30
N THR A 116 5.85 1.89 -7.70
CA THR A 116 5.02 0.92 -8.42
C THR A 116 3.98 1.56 -9.34
N PRO A 117 3.25 2.63 -8.96
CA PRO A 117 2.33 3.30 -9.87
C PRO A 117 3.04 4.11 -10.95
N LEU A 118 4.32 4.44 -10.75
CA LEU A 118 5.20 5.01 -11.77
C LEU A 118 5.73 3.86 -12.66
N VAL A 119 4.81 3.19 -13.37
CA VAL A 119 5.18 2.54 -14.62
C VAL A 119 5.37 3.69 -15.59
N LEU A 120 6.61 4.20 -15.62
CA LEU A 120 7.10 5.05 -16.70
C LEU A 120 7.03 4.19 -17.96
N THR A 121 5.83 4.12 -18.54
CA THR A 121 5.62 3.59 -19.88
C THR A 121 6.46 4.50 -20.74
N THR A 122 7.66 4.03 -21.04
CA THR A 122 8.67 4.66 -21.88
C THR A 122 7.96 5.52 -22.92
N ALA A 123 8.29 6.81 -22.91
CA ALA A 123 7.86 7.82 -23.88
C ALA A 123 8.47 7.54 -25.28
N SER A 124 8.41 6.29 -25.71
CA SER A 124 8.70 5.78 -27.05
C SER A 124 7.44 5.24 -27.73
N ALA A 125 6.25 5.41 -27.11
CA ALA A 125 4.98 4.91 -27.63
C ALA A 125 3.92 6.00 -27.93
N LEU A 126 4.32 7.28 -28.06
CA LEU A 126 3.42 8.35 -28.54
C LEU A 126 3.65 8.68 -30.03
N GLY A 127 4.03 7.68 -30.82
CA GLY A 127 4.28 7.83 -32.24
C GLY A 127 3.98 6.54 -32.99
N SER A 128 2.73 6.10 -33.01
CA SER A 128 2.16 5.27 -34.08
C SER A 128 0.67 5.04 -33.84
N THR A 129 -0.13 5.92 -34.41
CA THR A 129 -1.40 5.51 -35.00
C THR A 129 -1.09 4.44 -36.06
N GLY A 130 -1.18 3.15 -35.71
CA GLY A 130 -1.00 2.08 -36.70
C GLY A 130 -0.69 0.69 -36.15
N LEU A 131 -1.73 -0.16 -36.18
CA LEU A 131 -1.72 -1.61 -36.41
C LEU A 131 -1.44 -2.57 -35.21
N PRO A 132 -2.33 -3.57 -35.00
CA PRO A 132 -2.03 -4.74 -34.18
C PRO A 132 -1.26 -5.77 -35.02
N GLY A 133 -0.24 -6.38 -34.41
CA GLY A 133 0.38 -7.59 -34.95
C GLY A 133 1.75 -7.38 -35.60
N MET A 134 2.81 -7.66 -34.84
CA MET A 134 3.91 -8.44 -35.39
C MET A 134 4.54 -9.25 -34.27
N ASN A 135 4.15 -10.52 -34.25
CA ASN A 135 4.75 -11.59 -33.47
C ASN A 135 6.12 -11.89 -34.09
N LEU A 136 7.22 -11.58 -33.40
CA LEU A 136 8.57 -11.96 -33.83
C LEU A 136 8.86 -13.38 -33.33
N PRO A 137 9.13 -14.38 -34.19
CA PRO A 137 9.44 -15.73 -33.75
C PRO A 137 10.95 -15.86 -33.50
N GLY A 138 11.35 -16.39 -32.34
CA GLY A 138 12.68 -17.00 -32.18
C GLY A 138 13.35 -16.77 -30.83
N GLY A 139 13.37 -17.82 -30.00
CA GLY A 139 14.33 -17.96 -28.89
C GLY A 139 13.75 -18.58 -27.63
N PRO A 140 14.02 -19.86 -27.32
CA PRO A 140 13.51 -20.52 -26.12
C PRO A 140 14.38 -20.17 -24.91
N GLY A 141 13.76 -19.86 -23.78
CA GLY A 141 14.42 -19.89 -22.47
C GLY A 141 14.55 -18.53 -21.76
N SER A 142 13.45 -18.05 -21.19
CA SER A 142 13.50 -17.31 -19.92
C SER A 142 12.15 -17.39 -19.23
N ALA A 143 11.99 -18.42 -18.39
CA ALA A 143 10.92 -18.50 -17.41
C ALA A 143 11.14 -17.38 -16.38
N GLY A 144 10.31 -16.34 -16.45
CA GLY A 144 10.43 -15.15 -15.59
C GLY A 144 9.19 -14.28 -15.66
N LEU A 145 8.11 -14.76 -15.03
CA LEU A 145 6.91 -14.08 -14.54
C LEU A 145 6.66 -12.62 -15.01
N GLN A 146 6.41 -12.41 -16.31
CA GLN A 146 5.71 -11.22 -16.80
C GLN A 146 4.23 -11.54 -16.96
N GLY A 147 3.54 -11.75 -15.83
CA GLY A 147 2.09 -11.86 -15.78
C GLY A 147 1.45 -10.51 -16.06
N ARG A 148 1.32 -10.17 -17.34
CA ARG A 148 0.37 -9.12 -17.78
C ARG A 148 -1.01 -9.60 -17.34
N PHE A 149 -1.74 -8.77 -16.60
CA PHE A 149 -3.10 -9.08 -16.18
C PHE A 149 -3.98 -9.18 -17.44
N ASP A 150 -4.23 -10.41 -17.88
CA ASP A 150 -5.10 -10.70 -19.01
C ASP A 150 -6.53 -10.91 -18.49
N ALA A 151 -7.31 -9.82 -18.52
CA ALA A 151 -8.69 -9.81 -18.09
C ALA A 151 -9.58 -10.79 -18.88
N ALA A 152 -9.22 -11.11 -20.12
CA ALA A 152 -9.93 -12.11 -20.91
C ALA A 152 -9.70 -13.51 -20.34
N SER A 153 -8.45 -13.83 -19.96
CA SER A 153 -8.14 -15.11 -19.30
C SER A 153 -8.76 -15.26 -17.91
N LEU A 154 -9.01 -14.15 -17.20
CA LEU A 154 -9.65 -14.19 -15.88
C LEU A 154 -11.11 -14.61 -15.97
N GLY A 155 -11.83 -14.13 -17.01
CA GLY A 155 -13.21 -14.56 -17.29
C GLY A 155 -13.29 -16.05 -17.62
N GLU A 156 -12.40 -16.54 -18.48
CA GLU A 156 -12.33 -17.97 -18.82
C GLU A 156 -11.96 -18.84 -17.61
N ARG A 157 -10.99 -18.40 -16.79
CA ARG A 157 -10.57 -19.13 -15.58
C ARG A 157 -11.66 -19.16 -14.52
N LEU A 158 -12.39 -18.06 -14.33
CA LEU A 158 -13.51 -18.01 -13.39
C LEU A 158 -14.69 -18.88 -13.87
N LEU A 159 -15.01 -18.84 -15.16
CA LEU A 159 -16.10 -19.65 -15.74
C LEU A 159 -15.76 -21.15 -15.71
N SER A 160 -14.51 -21.50 -15.98
CA SER A 160 -14.03 -22.89 -15.89
C SER A 160 -14.00 -23.38 -14.43
N ALA A 161 -13.58 -22.54 -13.48
CA ALA A 161 -13.61 -22.85 -12.05
C ALA A 161 -15.05 -22.96 -11.52
N ALA A 162 -15.98 -22.13 -12.03
CA ALA A 162 -17.39 -22.20 -11.67
C ALA A 162 -18.07 -23.49 -12.18
N ARG A 163 -17.68 -23.99 -13.37
CA ARG A 163 -18.15 -25.30 -13.86
C ARG A 163 -17.59 -26.47 -13.04
N ASP A 164 -16.30 -26.47 -12.71
CA ASP A 164 -15.70 -27.52 -11.85
C ASP A 164 -16.31 -27.53 -10.44
N ALA A 165 -16.65 -26.36 -9.90
CA ALA A 165 -17.37 -26.25 -8.62
C ALA A 165 -18.82 -26.75 -8.71
N SER A 166 -19.49 -26.58 -9.86
CA SER A 166 -20.83 -27.12 -10.11
C SER A 166 -20.84 -28.64 -10.14
N ASP A 167 -19.82 -29.27 -10.75
CA ASP A 167 -19.71 -30.73 -10.79
C ASP A 167 -19.43 -31.33 -9.40
N ARG A 168 -18.71 -30.62 -8.52
CA ARG A 168 -18.47 -31.06 -7.13
C ARG A 168 -19.66 -30.85 -6.20
N LEU A 169 -20.57 -29.93 -6.50
CA LEU A 169 -21.75 -29.65 -5.68
C LEU A 169 -22.98 -30.48 -6.09
N GLY A 170 -22.94 -31.12 -7.26
CA GLY A 170 -24.12 -31.72 -7.88
C GLY A 170 -23.98 -33.19 -8.27
N THR A 171 -23.60 -34.10 -7.37
CA THR A 171 -24.14 -35.48 -7.25
C THR A 171 -23.27 -36.35 -6.30
N PRO A 172 -23.86 -37.15 -5.38
CA PRO A 172 -23.10 -38.11 -4.60
C PRO A 172 -22.98 -39.43 -5.37
N THR A 173 -21.80 -39.76 -5.88
CA THR A 173 -21.48 -41.13 -6.33
C THR A 173 -20.37 -41.73 -5.46
N PRO A 174 -20.51 -42.96 -4.94
CA PRO A 174 -19.56 -43.55 -4.01
C PRO A 174 -18.53 -44.42 -4.74
N GLN A 175 -17.27 -43.97 -4.89
CA GLN A 175 -16.11 -44.88 -5.07
C GLN A 175 -14.74 -44.18 -4.95
N GLY A 176 -14.16 -44.22 -3.74
CA GLY A 176 -12.73 -44.30 -3.32
C GLY A 176 -11.63 -43.36 -3.89
N PRO A 177 -10.40 -43.38 -3.32
CA PRO A 177 -9.95 -43.70 -1.96
C PRO A 177 -9.41 -42.45 -1.20
N ALA A 178 -9.12 -42.68 0.07
CA ALA A 178 -8.84 -41.72 1.15
C ALA A 178 -7.76 -40.66 0.88
N GLY A 179 -8.03 -39.41 1.27
CA GLY A 179 -6.99 -38.39 1.40
C GLY A 179 -7.43 -36.93 1.48
N ALA A 180 -8.50 -36.54 2.19
CA ALA A 180 -8.78 -35.11 2.42
C ALA A 180 -9.65 -34.82 3.66
N LEU A 181 -9.59 -35.64 4.72
CA LEU A 181 -10.26 -35.34 5.99
C LEU A 181 -9.41 -34.45 6.94
N GLY A 182 -8.41 -33.74 6.41
CA GLY A 182 -7.52 -32.88 7.20
C GLY A 182 -8.02 -31.44 7.39
N ASP A 183 -8.91 -30.95 6.52
CA ASP A 183 -9.15 -29.50 6.42
C ASP A 183 -10.35 -28.99 7.25
N LYS A 184 -11.28 -29.87 7.62
CA LYS A 184 -12.39 -29.51 8.53
C LYS A 184 -11.98 -29.45 10.01
N ALA A 185 -10.92 -30.16 10.41
CA ALA A 185 -10.45 -30.19 11.80
C ALA A 185 -9.72 -28.88 12.17
N THR A 186 -8.86 -28.39 11.27
CA THR A 186 -8.10 -27.12 11.41
C THR A 186 -9.01 -25.90 11.47
N ILE A 187 -10.10 -25.87 10.68
CA ILE A 187 -11.05 -24.73 10.70
C ILE A 187 -11.81 -24.67 12.03
N ASN A 188 -12.20 -25.82 12.60
CA ASN A 188 -12.91 -25.89 13.87
C ASN A 188 -12.07 -25.38 15.06
N ASP A 189 -10.77 -25.67 15.08
CA ASP A 189 -9.89 -25.23 16.17
C ASP A 189 -9.49 -23.74 16.07
N ASN A 190 -9.38 -23.21 14.84
CA ASN A 190 -9.20 -21.78 14.62
C ASN A 190 -10.43 -20.97 15.09
N LEU A 191 -11.65 -21.48 14.87
CA LEU A 191 -12.89 -20.81 15.30
C LEU A 191 -13.11 -20.87 16.82
N LYS A 192 -12.72 -21.96 17.48
CA LYS A 192 -12.79 -22.08 18.95
C LYS A 192 -11.88 -21.09 19.67
N ASN A 193 -10.73 -20.76 19.08
CA ASN A 193 -9.83 -19.75 19.66
C ASN A 193 -10.37 -18.33 19.47
N ILE A 194 -11.00 -18.03 18.33
CA ILE A 194 -11.66 -16.74 18.09
C ILE A 194 -12.81 -16.49 19.10
N GLY A 195 -13.57 -17.52 19.45
CA GLY A 195 -14.63 -17.43 20.47
C GLY A 195 -14.16 -17.09 21.89
N LYS A 196 -12.87 -17.24 22.19
CA LYS A 196 -12.28 -16.87 23.49
C LYS A 196 -11.88 -15.40 23.56
N PHE A 197 -11.61 -14.75 22.41
CA PHE A 197 -11.28 -13.33 22.34
C PHE A 197 -12.49 -12.43 22.61
N PHE A 198 -13.69 -12.81 22.14
CA PHE A 198 -14.91 -12.03 22.39
C PHE A 198 -15.52 -12.24 23.77
N ARG A 199 -15.16 -13.34 24.45
CA ARG A 199 -15.77 -13.73 25.73
C ARG A 199 -15.04 -13.17 26.94
N ARG A 200 -13.81 -12.67 26.79
CA ARG A 200 -13.00 -12.15 27.90
C ARG A 200 -13.13 -10.65 28.13
N ASP A 201 -13.69 -9.88 27.19
CA ASP A 201 -13.77 -8.41 27.30
C ASP A 201 -15.19 -7.80 27.27
N ILE A 202 -16.26 -8.61 27.16
CA ILE A 202 -17.66 -8.13 27.20
C ILE A 202 -18.35 -8.50 28.54
N GLY A 203 -17.56 -8.69 29.61
CA GLY A 203 -18.09 -9.02 30.92
C GLY A 203 -17.32 -8.31 32.02
N VAL A 204 -17.98 -7.34 32.66
CA VAL A 204 -17.59 -6.68 33.91
C VAL A 204 -16.64 -5.48 33.75
N ARG A 205 -17.22 -4.30 33.48
CA ARG A 205 -16.92 -2.98 34.14
C ARG A 205 -17.54 -1.78 33.40
N PHE A 206 -18.81 -1.87 33.02
CA PHE A 206 -19.60 -0.70 32.63
C PHE A 206 -20.76 -0.54 33.61
N GLY A 207 -20.72 0.53 34.42
CA GLY A 207 -21.87 1.02 35.18
C GLY A 207 -21.95 0.61 36.66
N LYS A 208 -21.16 1.27 37.52
CA LYS A 208 -21.58 1.59 38.90
C LYS A 208 -20.69 2.69 39.50
N ARG A 209 -20.97 3.95 39.15
CA ARG A 209 -20.65 5.08 40.04
C ARG A 209 -21.92 5.33 40.82
N ASP A 210 -22.01 4.75 42.01
CA ASP A 210 -23.02 5.10 42.98
C ASP A 210 -22.70 6.53 43.46
N ILE A 211 -23.53 7.48 43.02
CA ILE A 211 -23.63 8.81 43.60
C ILE A 211 -24.52 8.67 44.82
N THR A 212 -23.93 8.71 46.02
CA THR A 212 -24.67 8.81 47.27
C THR A 212 -24.77 10.28 47.67
N PRO A 213 -25.98 10.84 47.85
CA PRO A 213 -26.15 12.15 48.47
C PRO A 213 -26.34 11.95 49.98
N THR A 214 -25.41 12.43 50.79
CA THR A 214 -25.63 12.64 52.23
C THR A 214 -25.23 14.04 52.58
N GLY A 215 -26.25 14.89 52.74
CA GLY A 215 -26.14 16.14 53.46
C GLY A 215 -26.08 15.89 54.98
N GLY A 216 -25.35 16.78 55.65
CA GLY A 216 -25.18 16.89 57.09
C GLY A 216 -23.88 17.67 57.30
N GLY A 217 -23.85 18.93 57.72
CA GLY A 217 -24.77 19.64 58.59
C GLY A 217 -24.00 20.04 59.85
N LEU A 218 -23.53 21.30 59.86
CA LEU A 218 -23.29 22.16 61.03
C LEU A 218 -22.15 21.85 62.01
N GLY A 219 -21.48 22.93 62.44
CA GLY A 219 -20.84 23.02 63.75
C GLY A 219 -19.32 23.20 63.72
N GLY A 220 -18.88 24.45 63.56
CA GLY A 220 -17.66 24.86 64.26
C GLY A 220 -17.94 24.92 65.76
N ASP A 221 -16.93 24.66 66.57
CA ASP A 221 -16.63 25.31 67.86
C ASP A 221 -15.50 24.54 68.57
N ASP A 222 -14.40 25.27 68.78
CA ASP A 222 -13.66 25.46 70.03
C ASP A 222 -13.03 24.33 70.88
N HIS A 223 -11.79 24.67 71.26
CA HIS A 223 -11.16 24.59 72.59
C HIS A 223 -10.35 23.35 73.07
N HIS A 224 -9.09 23.70 73.39
CA HIS A 224 -8.24 23.31 74.53
C HIS A 224 -7.62 21.90 74.66
N GLY A 225 -6.32 21.93 74.99
CA GLY A 225 -5.57 20.85 75.61
C GLY A 225 -4.12 20.81 75.17
#